data_AF-A0A968FSZ3-F1
#
_entry.id   AF-A0A968FSZ3-F1
#
_cell.length_a   1.000
_cell.length_b   1.000
_cell.length_c   1.000
_cell.angle_alpha   90.00
_cell.angle_beta   90.00
_cell.angle_gamma   90.00
#
_symmetry.space_group_name_H-M   'P 1'
#
loop_
_entity.id
_entity.type
_entity.pdbx_description
1 polymer ?
#
loop_
_entity_poly.entity_id
_entity_poly.type
_entity_poly.pdbx_seq_one_letter_code
_entity_poly.pdbx_strand_id
1 'polypeptide(L)'
;MNNIVNLYKPVGPTSFFMVQSVKRALKIKKAGHIGTLDPKAEGVLPICLDRSTRLIQFLVSLPKVYLATMTLGTSTDTQDATGKVLATRDASKITEDRVRQVLSEFVGEMEQMPPMYSAKKKNGVPLYKLARNGI
;
A
#
# COMPACT_ATOMS: atom_id res chain seq x y z
N MET A 1 -6.43 22.99 13.86
CA MET A 1 -5.02 22.64 14.14
C MET A 1 -4.37 22.34 12.79
N ASN A 2 -3.32 23.07 12.38
CA ASN A 2 -2.72 22.91 11.04
C ASN A 2 -1.41 22.11 11.11
N ASN A 3 -1.51 20.87 11.58
CA ASN A 3 -0.35 20.01 11.83
C ASN A 3 -0.35 18.76 10.94
N ILE A 4 0.78 18.08 10.91
CA ILE A 4 0.90 16.72 10.38
C ILE A 4 1.16 15.80 11.57
N VAL A 5 0.32 14.78 11.73
CA VAL A 5 0.46 13.76 12.76
C VAL A 5 1.09 12.54 12.12
N ASN A 6 2.29 12.18 12.55
CA ASN A 6 2.89 10.92 12.16
C ASN A 6 2.41 9.82 13.10
N LEU A 7 1.68 8.83 12.58
CA LEU A 7 1.23 7.69 13.36
C LEU A 7 1.80 6.38 12.84
N TYR A 8 1.80 5.38 13.71
CA TYR A 8 2.01 4.00 13.34
C TYR A 8 0.64 3.32 13.09
N LYS A 9 0.36 2.93 11.85
CA LYS A 9 -0.81 2.11 11.51
C LYS A 9 -0.49 0.64 11.86
N PRO A 10 -1.25 -0.02 12.73
CA PRO A 10 -1.08 -1.46 12.96
C PRO A 10 -1.66 -2.29 11.82
N VAL A 11 -1.36 -3.59 11.81
CA VAL A 11 -2.01 -4.57 10.95
C VAL A 11 -3.51 -4.65 11.28
N GLY A 12 -4.37 -4.71 10.25
CA GLY A 12 -5.82 -4.83 10.37
C GLY A 12 -6.60 -3.62 9.84
N PRO A 13 -6.52 -2.43 10.46
CA PRO A 13 -7.31 -1.29 10.03
C PRO A 13 -6.88 -0.75 8.66
N THR A 14 -7.82 -0.17 7.94
CA THR A 14 -7.53 0.59 6.72
C THR A 14 -6.88 1.93 7.07
N SER A 15 -6.13 2.51 6.12
CA SER A 15 -5.60 3.87 6.27
C SER A 15 -6.70 4.91 6.49
N PHE A 16 -7.87 4.72 5.86
CA PHE A 16 -9.04 5.60 6.06
C PHE A 16 -9.61 5.51 7.48
N PHE A 17 -9.65 4.30 8.07
CA PHE A 17 -10.08 4.13 9.45
C PHE A 17 -9.18 4.95 10.40
N MET A 18 -7.85 4.88 10.22
CA MET A 18 -6.93 5.69 11.03
C MET A 18 -7.17 7.20 10.88
N VAL A 19 -7.45 7.67 9.66
CA VAL A 19 -7.82 9.07 9.41
C VAL A 19 -9.07 9.48 10.18
N GLN A 20 -10.11 8.64 10.17
CA GLN A 20 -11.32 8.91 10.94
C GLN A 20 -11.07 8.91 12.44
N SER A 21 -10.25 7.99 12.95
CA SER A 21 -9.89 7.91 14.36
C SER A 21 -9.17 9.18 14.83
N VAL A 22 -8.16 9.64 14.09
CA VAL A 22 -7.45 10.89 14.41
C VAL A 22 -8.37 12.10 14.32
N LYS A 23 -9.19 12.18 13.26
CA LYS A 23 -10.16 13.27 13.08
C LYS A 23 -11.12 13.37 14.26
N ARG A 24 -11.65 12.25 14.74
CA ARG A 24 -12.57 12.18 15.89
C ARG A 24 -11.87 12.53 17.19
N ALA A 25 -10.71 11.92 17.47
CA ALA A 25 -9.96 12.14 18.70
C ALA A 25 -9.55 13.61 18.89
N LEU A 26 -9.13 14.27 17.81
CA LEU A 26 -8.67 15.66 17.83
C LEU A 26 -9.78 16.69 17.51
N LYS A 27 -11.02 16.24 17.28
CA LYS A 27 -12.18 17.08 16.91
C LYS A 27 -11.90 18.01 15.71
N ILE A 28 -11.23 17.48 14.68
CA ILE A 28 -10.77 18.23 13.51
C ILE A 28 -11.81 18.19 12.39
N LYS A 29 -11.90 19.26 11.59
CA LYS A 29 -12.87 19.34 10.47
C LYS A 29 -12.41 18.55 9.26
N LYS A 30 -11.13 18.63 8.89
CA LYS A 30 -10.56 17.97 7.71
C LYS A 30 -9.28 17.22 8.06
N ALA A 31 -9.16 15.98 7.58
CA ALA A 31 -7.96 15.16 7.74
C ALA A 31 -7.75 14.30 6.48
N GLY A 32 -6.49 14.00 6.16
CA GLY A 32 -6.13 13.11 5.04
C GLY A 32 -4.70 12.59 5.18
N HIS A 33 -4.42 11.41 4.64
CA HIS A 33 -3.09 10.80 4.69
C HIS A 33 -2.27 11.07 3.42
N ILE A 34 -0.95 10.91 3.50
CA ILE A 34 -0.03 11.13 2.36
C ILE A 34 0.28 9.86 1.54
N GLY A 35 -0.27 8.70 1.94
CA GLY A 35 -0.10 7.44 1.23
C GLY A 35 -0.97 6.36 1.86
N THR A 36 -1.50 5.47 1.04
CA THR A 36 -2.32 4.35 1.54
C THR A 36 -1.39 3.20 1.92
N LEU A 37 -1.52 2.72 3.14
CA LEU A 37 -1.06 1.39 3.54
C LEU A 37 -2.23 0.40 3.48
N ASP A 38 -1.98 -0.76 2.88
CA ASP A 38 -2.94 -1.86 2.84
C ASP A 38 -3.28 -2.37 4.24
N PRO A 39 -4.44 -3.03 4.44
CA PRO A 39 -4.85 -3.53 5.75
C PRO A 39 -3.80 -4.44 6.41
N LYS A 40 -3.13 -5.30 5.63
CA LYS A 40 -2.07 -6.20 6.12
C LYS A 40 -0.73 -5.51 6.36
N ALA A 41 -0.51 -4.35 5.76
CA ALA A 41 0.70 -3.57 6.01
C ALA A 41 0.56 -2.82 7.34
N GLU A 42 1.70 -2.56 7.97
CA GLU A 42 1.82 -1.71 9.14
C GLU A 42 2.97 -0.72 8.94
N GLY A 43 3.02 0.32 9.78
CA GLY A 43 4.09 1.30 9.74
C GLY A 43 3.60 2.74 9.66
N VAL A 44 4.46 3.58 9.10
CA VAL A 44 4.35 5.04 9.12
C VAL A 44 3.19 5.51 8.24
N LEU A 45 2.22 6.21 8.83
CA LEU A 45 1.06 6.80 8.13
C LEU A 45 0.90 8.28 8.52
N PRO A 46 1.52 9.23 7.81
CA PRO A 46 1.38 10.65 8.14
C PRO A 46 -0.02 11.17 7.75
N ILE A 47 -0.67 11.86 8.68
CA ILE A 47 -2.00 12.47 8.53
C ILE A 47 -1.89 13.98 8.63
N CYS A 48 -2.26 14.66 7.56
CA CYS A 48 -2.39 16.10 7.50
C CYS A 48 -3.75 16.55 8.06
N LEU A 49 -3.75 17.60 8.89
CA LEU A 49 -4.95 18.16 9.52
C LEU A 49 -5.29 19.54 8.95
N ASP A 50 -6.58 19.84 8.83
CA ASP A 50 -7.14 21.11 8.37
C ASP A 50 -6.41 21.67 7.12
N ARG A 51 -5.74 22.82 7.24
CA ARG A 51 -5.06 23.48 6.12
C ARG A 51 -3.87 22.67 5.59
N SER A 52 -3.22 21.88 6.43
CA SER A 52 -2.07 21.06 6.04
C SER A 52 -2.44 19.96 5.05
N THR A 53 -3.73 19.63 4.91
CA THR A 53 -4.19 18.71 3.83
C THR A 53 -3.88 19.21 2.42
N ARG A 54 -3.63 20.51 2.24
CA ARG A 54 -3.16 21.08 0.97
C ARG A 54 -1.74 20.63 0.61
N LEU A 55 -0.96 20.19 1.60
CA LEU A 55 0.42 19.71 1.40
C LEU A 55 0.47 18.27 0.86
N ILE A 56 -0.63 17.51 0.95
CA ILE A 56 -0.67 16.09 0.55
C ILE A 56 -0.13 15.89 -0.87
N GLN A 57 -0.51 16.75 -1.82
CA GLN A 57 -0.07 16.64 -3.22
C GLN A 57 1.46 16.72 -3.40
N PHE A 58 2.18 17.37 -2.48
CA PHE A 58 3.63 17.49 -2.51
C PHE A 58 4.32 16.38 -1.71
N LEU A 59 3.63 15.82 -0.72
CA LEU A 59 4.18 14.78 0.17
C LEU A 59 3.98 13.37 -0.41
N VAL A 60 2.97 13.17 -1.26
CA VAL A 60 2.68 11.89 -1.92
C VAL A 60 3.84 11.44 -2.83
N SER A 61 4.70 12.32 -3.32
CA SER A 61 5.84 11.97 -4.19
C SER A 61 7.13 11.65 -3.43
N LEU A 62 7.19 11.87 -2.12
CA LEU A 62 8.40 11.61 -1.33
C LEU A 62 8.83 10.13 -1.42
N PRO A 63 10.12 9.80 -1.31
CA PRO A 63 10.55 8.40 -1.29
C PRO A 63 9.95 7.66 -0.08
N LYS A 64 9.74 6.35 -0.23
CA LYS A 64 9.29 5.46 0.85
C LYS A 64 10.20 4.25 0.92
N VAL A 65 10.35 3.73 2.12
CA VAL A 65 11.11 2.51 2.41
C VAL A 65 10.15 1.50 3.01
N TYR A 66 10.22 0.27 2.51
CA TYR A 66 9.39 -0.84 2.96
C TYR A 66 10.27 -2.01 3.35
N LEU A 67 9.85 -2.72 4.39
CA LEU A 67 10.32 -4.05 4.70
C LEU A 67 9.21 -5.04 4.32
N ALA A 68 9.55 -6.05 3.53
CA ALA A 68 8.60 -7.02 3.04
C ALA A 68 9.18 -8.43 3.09
N THR A 69 8.28 -9.41 3.27
CA THR A 69 8.58 -10.83 3.15
C THR A 69 7.72 -11.40 2.03
N MET A 70 8.32 -12.18 1.14
CA MET A 70 7.59 -12.88 0.07
C MET A 70 7.69 -14.39 0.23
N THR A 71 6.65 -15.10 -0.20
CA THR A 71 6.66 -16.56 -0.33
C THR A 71 6.88 -16.91 -1.79
N LEU A 72 7.96 -17.63 -2.09
CA LEU A 72 8.24 -18.12 -3.44
C LEU A 72 7.42 -19.37 -3.75
N GLY A 73 6.99 -19.52 -5.00
CA GLY A 73 6.23 -20.69 -5.46
C GLY A 73 4.71 -20.57 -5.34
N THR A 74 4.16 -19.46 -4.82
CA THR A 74 2.71 -19.25 -4.73
C THR A 74 2.33 -17.89 -5.32
N SER A 75 1.27 -17.85 -6.13
CA SER A 75 0.68 -16.60 -6.60
C SER A 75 -0.78 -16.48 -6.16
N THR A 76 -1.19 -15.28 -5.81
CA THR A 76 -2.56 -14.94 -5.38
C THR A 76 -3.17 -13.86 -6.26
N ASP A 77 -4.49 -13.73 -6.27
CA ASP A 77 -5.21 -12.72 -7.05
C ASP A 77 -4.98 -11.28 -6.54
N THR A 78 -4.76 -11.12 -5.24
CA THR A 78 -4.44 -9.84 -4.60
C THR A 78 -2.95 -9.50 -4.61
N GLN A 79 -2.09 -10.42 -5.06
CA GLN A 79 -0.63 -10.30 -4.99
C GLN A 79 -0.08 -10.16 -3.56
N ASP A 80 -0.87 -10.56 -2.55
CA ASP A 80 -0.47 -10.64 -1.15
C ASP A 80 -1.00 -11.91 -0.49
N ALA A 81 -0.66 -12.11 0.79
CA ALA A 81 -1.07 -13.29 1.56
C ALA A 81 -2.57 -13.35 1.92
N THR A 82 -3.39 -12.36 1.52
CA THR A 82 -4.84 -12.33 1.81
C THR A 82 -5.69 -12.83 0.65
N GLY A 83 -5.12 -12.92 -0.54
CA GLY A 83 -5.83 -13.33 -1.74
C GLY A 83 -6.09 -14.83 -1.81
N LYS A 84 -6.91 -15.20 -2.79
CA LYS A 84 -7.10 -16.60 -3.18
C LYS A 84 -5.87 -17.06 -3.96
N VAL A 85 -5.36 -18.23 -3.61
CA VAL A 85 -4.28 -18.88 -4.38
C VAL A 85 -4.75 -19.16 -5.80
N LEU A 86 -3.98 -18.66 -6.78
CA LEU A 86 -4.19 -18.89 -8.20
C LEU A 86 -3.34 -20.05 -8.71
N ALA A 87 -2.10 -20.16 -8.23
CA ALA A 87 -1.19 -21.23 -8.60
C ALA A 87 -0.16 -21.50 -7.51
N THR A 88 0.27 -22.76 -7.46
CA THR A 88 1.41 -23.20 -6.66
C THR A 88 2.39 -23.94 -7.56
N ARG A 89 3.68 -23.71 -7.36
CA ARG A 89 4.79 -24.33 -8.08
C ARG A 89 5.87 -24.73 -7.08
N ASP A 90 6.62 -25.77 -7.44
CA ASP A 90 7.78 -26.18 -6.66
C ASP A 90 8.86 -25.10 -6.68
N ALA A 91 9.20 -24.58 -5.50
CA ALA A 91 10.23 -23.58 -5.27
C ALA A 91 11.51 -24.17 -4.65
N SER A 92 11.57 -25.50 -4.42
CA SER A 92 12.67 -26.16 -3.71
C SER A 92 14.04 -25.99 -4.35
N LYS A 93 14.09 -25.75 -5.67
CA LYS A 93 15.32 -25.53 -6.44
C LYS A 93 15.78 -24.07 -6.48
N ILE A 94 15.03 -23.14 -5.89
CA ILE A 94 15.42 -21.73 -5.87
C ILE A 94 16.46 -21.51 -4.78
N THR A 95 17.62 -20.98 -5.17
CA THR A 95 18.71 -20.65 -4.25
C THR A 95 18.68 -19.17 -3.87
N GLU A 96 19.28 -18.84 -2.72
CA GLU A 96 19.42 -17.46 -2.26
C GLU A 96 20.18 -16.60 -3.28
N ASP A 97 21.27 -17.11 -3.83
CA ASP A 97 22.07 -16.40 -4.85
C ASP A 97 21.24 -16.05 -6.07
N ARG A 98 20.36 -16.97 -6.52
CA ARG A 98 19.48 -16.71 -7.64
C ARG A 98 18.45 -15.62 -7.32
N VAL A 99 17.92 -15.61 -6.10
CA VAL A 99 17.00 -14.55 -5.64
C VAL A 99 17.73 -13.21 -5.61
N ARG A 100 18.94 -13.14 -5.04
CA ARG A 100 19.75 -11.91 -5.00
C ARG A 100 20.07 -11.37 -6.38
N GLN A 101 20.44 -12.26 -7.31
CA GLN A 101 20.68 -11.89 -8.71
C GLN A 101 19.43 -11.26 -9.33
N VAL A 102 18.28 -11.93 -9.24
CA VAL A 102 17.04 -11.40 -9.82
C VAL A 102 16.63 -10.09 -9.17
N LEU A 103 16.72 -9.95 -7.84
CA LEU A 103 16.37 -8.70 -7.16
C LEU A 103 17.27 -7.52 -7.56
N SER A 104 18.52 -7.77 -7.98
CA SER A 104 19.41 -6.71 -8.47
C SER A 104 18.89 -6.07 -9.77
N GLU A 105 18.13 -6.80 -10.58
CA GLU A 105 17.50 -6.30 -11.81
C GLU A 105 16.35 -5.32 -11.52
N PHE A 106 15.83 -5.29 -10.29
CA PHE A 106 14.78 -4.35 -9.85
C PHE A 106 15.34 -3.06 -9.24
N VAL A 107 16.67 -2.87 -9.23
CA VAL A 107 17.30 -1.64 -8.73
C VAL A 107 17.39 -0.62 -9.85
N GLY A 108 16.72 0.52 -9.68
CA GLY A 108 16.72 1.63 -10.63
C GLY A 108 15.32 2.06 -11.02
N GLU A 109 15.21 2.85 -12.10
CA GLU A 109 13.92 3.21 -12.67
C GLU A 109 13.42 2.09 -13.57
N MET A 110 12.16 1.70 -13.39
CA MET A 110 11.53 0.67 -14.20
C MET A 110 10.03 0.95 -14.37
N GLU A 111 9.45 0.44 -15.46
CA GLU A 111 8.00 0.44 -15.63
C GLU A 111 7.37 -0.68 -14.80
N GLN A 112 6.37 -0.32 -14.00
CA GLN A 112 5.60 -1.28 -13.20
C GLN A 112 4.13 -1.23 -13.60
N MET A 113 3.60 -2.38 -14.02
CA MET A 113 2.16 -2.54 -14.18
C MET A 113 1.50 -2.61 -12.78
N PRO A 114 0.58 -1.69 -12.46
CA PRO A 114 -0.08 -1.69 -11.15
C PRO A 114 -0.99 -2.92 -10.96
N PRO A 115 -1.14 -3.43 -9.73
CA PRO A 115 -2.07 -4.52 -9.45
C PRO A 115 -3.53 -4.08 -9.67
N MET A 116 -4.38 -5.04 -10.04
CA MET A 116 -5.83 -4.83 -10.16
C MET A 116 -6.47 -4.49 -8.81
N TYR A 117 -5.98 -5.07 -7.71
CA TYR A 117 -6.36 -4.65 -6.37
C TYR A 117 -5.60 -3.38 -5.95
N SER A 118 -5.91 -2.24 -6.59
CA SER A 118 -5.33 -0.94 -6.25
C SER A 118 -6.34 0.20 -6.27
N ALA A 119 -5.97 1.32 -5.64
CA ALA A 119 -6.78 2.54 -5.60
C ALA A 119 -6.71 3.38 -6.89
N LYS A 120 -5.89 2.98 -7.89
CA LYS A 120 -5.85 3.63 -9.20
C LYS A 120 -7.22 3.54 -9.86
N LYS A 121 -7.57 4.52 -10.70
CA LYS A 121 -8.88 4.58 -11.36
C LYS A 121 -8.75 4.28 -12.84
N LYS A 122 -9.66 3.47 -13.38
CA LYS A 122 -9.92 3.32 -14.82
C LYS A 122 -11.32 3.84 -15.09
N ASN A 123 -11.46 4.81 -15.99
CA ASN A 123 -12.74 5.47 -16.30
C ASN A 123 -13.51 5.97 -15.05
N GLY A 124 -12.78 6.53 -14.08
CA GLY A 124 -13.36 7.04 -12.83
C GLY A 124 -13.62 6.00 -11.74
N VAL A 125 -13.54 4.70 -12.03
CA VAL A 125 -13.78 3.61 -11.08
C VAL A 125 -12.45 3.07 -10.54
N PRO A 126 -12.26 2.94 -9.21
CA PRO A 126 -11.07 2.31 -8.64
C PRO A 126 -10.90 0.85 -9.10
N LEU A 127 -9.67 0.44 -9.45
CA LEU A 127 -9.36 -0.90 -9.96
C LEU A 127 -9.78 -2.00 -8.99
N TYR A 128 -9.60 -1.80 -7.68
CA TYR A 128 -10.03 -2.81 -6.69
C TYR A 128 -11.55 -3.09 -6.73
N LYS A 129 -12.37 -2.12 -7.18
CA LYS A 129 -13.81 -2.34 -7.35
C LYS A 129 -14.09 -3.17 -8.60
N LEU A 130 -13.32 -2.97 -9.67
CA LEU A 130 -13.40 -3.77 -10.89
C LEU A 130 -12.98 -5.22 -10.61
N ALA A 131 -11.85 -5.41 -9.94
CA ALA A 131 -11.34 -6.73 -9.57
C ALA A 131 -12.35 -7.54 -8.75
N ARG A 132 -12.99 -6.89 -7.75
CA ARG A 132 -14.06 -7.52 -6.95
C ARG A 132 -15.31 -7.89 -7.74
N ASN A 133 -15.54 -7.23 -8.87
CA ASN A 133 -16.64 -7.52 -9.79
C ASN A 133 -16.23 -8.48 -10.91
N GLY A 134 -15.00 -9.05 -10.87
CA GLY A 134 -14.50 -10.00 -11.86
C GLY A 134 -14.07 -9.37 -13.19
N ILE A 135 -13.76 -8.07 -13.20
CA ILE A 135 -13.28 -7.30 -14.36
C ILE A 135 -11.81 -6.94 -14.18
#